data_AF-A0A8H6H279-F1
#
_entry.id   AF-A0A8H6H279-F1
#
_cell.length_a   1.000
_cell.length_b   1.000
_cell.length_c   1.000
_cell.angle_alpha   90.00
_cell.angle_beta   90.00
_cell.angle_gamma   90.00
#
_symmetry.space_group_name_H-M   'P 1'
#
loop_
_entity.id
_entity.type
_entity.pdbx_description
1 polymer ?
#
loop_
_entity_poly.entity_id
_entity_poly.type
_entity_poly.pdbx_seq_one_letter_code
_entity_poly.pdbx_strand_id
1 'polypeptide(L)'
;MSDPNIEGRILLALQALQNDPKLKLRRAAEIYKVGRMILWRRQKGIQSRSNWVPKSRKLSDLEEQIIVQFILDLDSRGFPPRLRGVEEMANRLLADRSASPVGKRWASNFVRRHKELKTRFFRKYDYRRAKCEDPTAIRNWFRLVESTIAKYGIRSDEIYNFDETGFLMGMIASGMVVTGTDRRGRPKSVQPGNREWITVIQAINAEGQAIPPFIIGAGQYHLANWYRESNLPGNWVIATSENGWTDNETGLEWLKHFDWCTTKGSKNRYRLLILDGHESHHSVDFERYCKANKIITLSISFN
;
A
#
# COMPACT_ATOMS: atom_id res chain seq x y z
N MET A 1 -34.54 -23.75 -16.11
CA MET A 1 -34.16 -22.47 -16.74
C MET A 1 -35.38 -21.57 -16.71
N SER A 2 -35.33 -20.43 -16.00
CA SER A 2 -36.43 -19.46 -15.94
C SER A 2 -36.44 -18.62 -17.23
N ASP A 3 -37.55 -18.65 -17.96
CA ASP A 3 -37.80 -17.83 -19.16
C ASP A 3 -37.56 -16.34 -18.83
N PRO A 4 -36.58 -15.65 -19.45
CA PRO A 4 -36.24 -14.25 -19.18
C PRO A 4 -37.41 -13.28 -19.34
N ASN A 5 -38.46 -13.70 -20.04
CA ASN A 5 -39.58 -12.85 -20.43
C ASN A 5 -40.85 -13.03 -19.54
N ILE A 6 -40.75 -13.78 -18.43
CA ILE A 6 -41.93 -14.11 -17.62
C ILE A 6 -42.50 -12.91 -16.85
N GLU A 7 -41.66 -11.98 -16.36
CA GLU A 7 -42.13 -10.78 -15.63
C GLU A 7 -42.78 -9.76 -16.57
N GLY A 8 -42.31 -9.63 -17.82
CA GLY A 8 -42.96 -8.79 -18.83
C GLY A 8 -44.38 -9.27 -19.15
N ARG A 9 -44.57 -10.59 -19.30
CA ARG A 9 -45.90 -11.20 -19.51
C ARG A 9 -46.82 -11.02 -18.30
N ILE A 10 -46.29 -11.04 -17.08
CA ILE A 10 -47.04 -10.76 -15.85
C ILE A 10 -47.55 -9.32 -15.83
N LEU A 11 -46.72 -8.34 -16.19
CA LEU A 11 -47.13 -6.93 -16.24
C LEU A 11 -48.24 -6.70 -17.27
N LEU A 12 -48.11 -7.27 -18.46
CA LEU A 12 -49.16 -7.21 -19.49
C LEU A 12 -50.47 -7.87 -19.03
N ALA A 13 -50.39 -9.01 -18.32
CA ALA A 13 -51.55 -9.68 -17.76
C ALA A 13 -52.25 -8.87 -16.66
N LEU A 14 -51.50 -8.16 -15.82
CA LEU A 14 -52.05 -7.27 -14.80
C LEU A 14 -52.74 -6.05 -15.42
N GLN A 15 -52.12 -5.46 -16.46
CA GLN A 15 -52.70 -4.34 -17.20
C GLN A 15 -54.00 -4.74 -17.89
N ALA A 16 -54.06 -5.94 -18.48
CA ALA A 16 -55.28 -6.47 -19.09
C ALA A 16 -56.40 -6.70 -18.05
N LEU A 17 -56.07 -7.21 -16.86
CA LEU A 17 -57.03 -7.37 -15.76
C LEU A 17 -57.53 -6.03 -15.20
N GLN A 18 -56.74 -4.97 -15.32
CA GLN A 18 -57.14 -3.62 -14.90
C GLN A 18 -58.02 -2.93 -15.94
N ASN A 19 -57.76 -3.19 -17.23
CA ASN A 19 -58.47 -2.58 -18.35
C ASN A 19 -59.79 -3.27 -18.70
N ASP A 20 -59.95 -4.55 -18.38
CA ASP A 20 -61.19 -5.32 -18.63
C ASP A 20 -61.74 -5.93 -17.32
N PRO A 21 -62.79 -5.32 -16.73
CA PRO A 21 -63.44 -5.83 -15.52
C PRO A 21 -64.09 -7.20 -15.67
N LYS A 22 -64.37 -7.67 -16.90
CA LYS A 22 -64.96 -8.99 -17.17
C LYS A 22 -63.88 -10.09 -17.29
N LEU A 23 -62.62 -9.72 -17.45
CA LEU A 23 -61.52 -10.66 -17.60
C LEU A 23 -61.19 -11.33 -16.25
N LYS A 24 -61.38 -12.65 -16.18
CA LYS A 24 -61.06 -13.44 -14.98
C LYS A 24 -59.56 -13.76 -14.92
N LEU A 25 -58.99 -13.75 -13.72
CA LEU A 25 -57.57 -14.03 -13.47
C LEU A 25 -57.07 -15.36 -14.07
N ARG A 26 -57.91 -16.41 -14.05
CA ARG A 26 -57.58 -17.70 -14.69
C ARG A 26 -57.42 -17.54 -16.21
N ARG A 27 -58.29 -16.77 -16.85
CA ARG A 27 -58.27 -16.55 -18.29
C ARG A 27 -57.09 -15.68 -18.71
N ALA A 28 -56.78 -14.64 -17.93
CA ALA A 28 -55.59 -13.83 -18.12
C ALA A 28 -54.30 -14.68 -17.98
N ALA A 29 -54.24 -15.57 -16.99
CA ALA A 29 -53.10 -16.47 -16.81
C ALA A 29 -52.87 -17.40 -18.03
N GLU A 30 -53.94 -17.92 -18.62
CA GLU A 30 -53.90 -18.74 -19.85
C GLU A 30 -53.46 -17.92 -21.08
N ILE A 31 -54.05 -16.74 -21.30
CA ILE A 31 -53.75 -15.86 -22.46
C ILE A 31 -52.28 -15.45 -22.46
N TYR A 32 -51.77 -14.99 -21.31
CA TYR A 32 -50.41 -14.49 -21.19
C TYR A 32 -49.39 -15.59 -20.84
N LYS A 33 -49.83 -16.87 -20.80
CA LYS A 33 -48.99 -18.05 -20.51
C LYS A 33 -48.17 -17.89 -19.22
N VAL A 34 -48.81 -17.39 -18.15
CA VAL A 34 -48.19 -17.22 -16.83
C VAL A 34 -48.89 -18.11 -15.80
N GLY A 35 -48.16 -18.59 -14.81
CA GLY A 35 -48.75 -19.40 -13.74
C GLY A 35 -49.81 -18.62 -12.97
N ARG A 36 -51.03 -19.16 -12.84
CA ARG A 36 -52.16 -18.52 -12.14
C ARG A 36 -51.79 -18.02 -10.73
N MET A 37 -51.05 -18.84 -9.98
CA MET A 37 -50.56 -18.50 -8.64
C MET A 37 -49.56 -17.34 -8.64
N ILE A 38 -48.72 -17.23 -9.67
CA ILE A 38 -47.74 -16.15 -9.80
C ILE A 38 -48.46 -14.82 -10.10
N LEU A 39 -49.42 -14.85 -11.03
CA LEU A 39 -50.23 -13.68 -11.38
C LEU A 39 -51.07 -13.19 -10.20
N TRP A 40 -51.70 -14.11 -9.45
CA TRP A 40 -52.46 -13.76 -8.24
C TRP A 40 -51.59 -13.12 -7.15
N ARG A 41 -50.40 -13.68 -6.90
CA ARG A 41 -49.43 -13.09 -5.95
C ARG A 41 -49.05 -11.66 -6.35
N ARG A 42 -48.79 -11.43 -7.63
CA ARG A 42 -48.43 -10.10 -8.17
C ARG A 42 -49.60 -9.11 -8.09
N GLN A 43 -50.83 -9.56 -8.36
CA GLN A 43 -52.04 -8.76 -8.18
C GLN A 43 -52.25 -8.34 -6.71
N LYS A 44 -51.84 -9.18 -5.75
CA LYS A 44 -51.83 -8.88 -4.31
C LYS A 44 -50.62 -8.07 -3.84
N GLY A 45 -49.81 -7.53 -4.76
CA GLY A 45 -48.64 -6.71 -4.45
C GLY A 45 -47.40 -7.51 -3.98
N ILE A 46 -47.43 -8.84 -4.06
CA ILE A 46 -46.29 -9.67 -3.67
C ILE A 46 -45.28 -9.70 -4.81
N GLN A 47 -44.14 -9.04 -4.57
CA GLN A 47 -43.04 -8.94 -5.53
C GLN A 47 -42.35 -10.28 -5.80
N SER A 48 -41.62 -10.34 -6.91
CA SER A 48 -40.78 -11.48 -7.23
C SER A 48 -39.67 -11.65 -6.21
N ARG A 49 -39.24 -12.90 -5.96
CA ARG A 49 -38.00 -13.16 -5.21
C ARG A 49 -36.79 -12.52 -5.92
N SER A 50 -36.79 -12.39 -7.25
CA SER A 50 -35.74 -11.69 -8.00
C SER A 50 -35.70 -10.19 -7.73
N ASN A 51 -36.85 -9.60 -7.38
CA ASN A 51 -37.00 -8.16 -7.11
C ASN A 51 -37.06 -7.87 -5.60
N TRP A 52 -36.89 -8.90 -4.77
CA TRP A 52 -36.92 -8.77 -3.32
C TRP A 52 -35.60 -8.17 -2.85
N VAL A 53 -35.64 -6.92 -2.40
CA VAL A 53 -34.49 -6.27 -1.76
C VAL A 53 -34.31 -6.91 -0.38
N PRO A 54 -33.17 -7.55 -0.09
CA PRO A 54 -32.96 -8.17 1.21
C PRO A 54 -33.07 -7.15 2.33
N LYS A 55 -33.82 -7.48 3.39
CA LYS A 55 -33.89 -6.67 4.63
C LYS A 55 -32.52 -6.38 5.27
N SER A 56 -31.48 -7.10 4.84
CA SER A 56 -30.08 -6.88 5.23
C SER A 56 -29.38 -5.73 4.48
N ARG A 57 -30.00 -5.13 3.45
CA ARG A 57 -29.50 -3.91 2.81
C ARG A 57 -29.97 -2.69 3.60
N LYS A 58 -29.06 -2.09 4.36
CA LYS A 58 -29.32 -0.88 5.16
C LYS A 58 -29.34 0.42 4.36
N LEU A 59 -28.74 0.40 3.17
CA LEU A 59 -28.64 1.53 2.26
C LEU A 59 -29.45 1.23 1.00
N SER A 60 -30.03 2.27 0.41
CA SER A 60 -30.67 2.23 -0.90
C SER A 60 -29.64 2.12 -2.02
N ASP A 61 -30.07 1.71 -3.22
CA ASP A 61 -29.17 1.59 -4.37
C ASP A 61 -28.53 2.94 -4.74
N LEU A 62 -29.26 4.05 -4.57
CA LEU A 62 -28.73 5.40 -4.78
C LEU A 62 -27.60 5.75 -3.79
N GLU A 63 -27.79 5.42 -2.52
CA GLU A 63 -26.77 5.67 -1.50
C GLU A 63 -25.54 4.81 -1.67
N GLU A 64 -25.75 3.52 -2.01
CA GLU A 64 -24.63 2.65 -2.36
C GLU A 64 -23.86 3.24 -3.56
N GLN A 65 -24.57 3.78 -4.56
CA GLN A 65 -23.92 4.41 -5.72
C GLN A 65 -23.15 5.69 -5.36
N ILE A 66 -23.67 6.53 -4.46
CA ILE A 66 -22.96 7.71 -3.95
C ILE A 66 -21.65 7.29 -3.27
N ILE A 67 -21.69 6.24 -2.44
CA ILE A 67 -20.48 5.70 -1.80
C ILE A 67 -19.51 5.17 -2.85
N VAL A 68 -19.97 4.45 -3.88
CA VAL A 68 -19.10 3.96 -4.97
C VAL A 68 -18.42 5.13 -5.67
N GLN A 69 -19.17 6.15 -6.09
CA GLN A 69 -18.61 7.32 -6.77
C GLN A 69 -17.61 8.07 -5.90
N PHE A 70 -17.90 8.22 -4.61
CA PHE A 70 -16.99 8.87 -3.67
C PHE A 70 -15.70 8.08 -3.46
N ILE A 71 -15.77 6.73 -3.42
CA ILE A 71 -14.58 5.87 -3.36
C ILE A 71 -13.74 6.02 -4.63
N LEU A 72 -14.36 6.08 -5.81
CA LEU A 72 -13.65 6.24 -7.08
C LEU A 72 -12.98 7.62 -7.20
N ASP A 73 -13.66 8.68 -6.76
CA ASP A 73 -13.09 10.03 -6.68
C ASP A 73 -11.87 10.07 -5.75
N LEU A 74 -12.01 9.53 -4.54
CA LEU A 74 -10.91 9.41 -3.58
C LEU A 74 -9.73 8.61 -4.14
N ASP A 75 -10.00 7.50 -4.84
CA ASP A 75 -8.98 6.68 -5.48
C ASP A 75 -8.25 7.46 -6.59
N SER A 76 -8.98 8.22 -7.42
CA SER A 76 -8.41 9.05 -8.50
C SER A 76 -7.43 10.11 -7.97
N ARG A 77 -7.73 10.69 -6.80
CA ARG A 77 -6.88 11.66 -6.09
C ARG A 77 -5.74 11.01 -5.30
N GLY A 78 -5.65 9.68 -5.31
CA GLY A 78 -4.63 8.92 -4.62
C GLY A 78 -4.88 8.72 -3.12
N PHE A 79 -6.12 8.84 -2.65
CA PHE A 79 -6.54 8.66 -1.26
C PHE A 79 -7.54 7.49 -1.10
N PRO A 80 -7.17 6.25 -1.47
CA PRO A 80 -8.02 5.07 -1.35
C PRO A 80 -8.55 4.87 0.09
N PRO A 81 -9.87 4.75 0.31
CA PRO A 81 -10.39 4.47 1.64
C PRO A 81 -10.10 3.02 2.08
N ARG A 82 -9.87 2.82 3.39
CA ARG A 82 -9.87 1.48 4.01
C ARG A 82 -11.32 0.96 4.14
N LEU A 83 -11.49 -0.34 4.37
CA LEU A 83 -12.83 -0.93 4.65
C LEU A 83 -13.55 -0.22 5.81
N ARG A 84 -12.80 0.19 6.84
CA ARG A 84 -13.33 1.02 7.94
C ARG A 84 -13.84 2.39 7.47
N GLY A 85 -13.13 3.03 6.54
CA GLY A 85 -13.58 4.30 5.95
C GLY A 85 -14.85 4.13 5.12
N VAL A 86 -14.98 3.01 4.39
CA VAL A 86 -16.23 2.67 3.66
C VAL A 86 -17.39 2.43 4.64
N GLU A 87 -17.14 1.78 5.76
CA GLU A 87 -18.10 1.64 6.86
C GLU A 87 -18.49 2.99 7.49
N GLU A 88 -17.52 3.90 7.70
CA GLU A 88 -17.78 5.24 8.24
C GLU A 88 -18.62 6.08 7.28
N MET A 89 -18.38 6.02 5.96
CA MET A 89 -19.21 6.68 4.94
C MET A 89 -20.66 6.19 4.99
N ALA A 90 -20.85 4.88 5.06
CA ALA A 90 -22.16 4.26 5.21
C ALA A 90 -22.85 4.67 6.52
N ASN A 91 -22.12 4.65 7.64
CA ASN A 91 -22.66 5.01 8.94
C ASN A 91 -23.01 6.50 9.05
N ARG A 92 -22.31 7.40 8.33
CA ARG A 92 -22.70 8.81 8.24
C ARG A 92 -24.06 8.99 7.56
N LEU A 93 -24.26 8.37 6.40
CA LEU A 93 -25.56 8.40 5.71
C LEU A 93 -26.69 7.79 6.55
N LEU A 94 -26.38 6.75 7.35
CA LEU A 94 -27.33 6.17 8.28
C LEU A 94 -27.60 7.06 9.50
N ALA A 95 -26.60 7.78 10.01
CA ALA A 95 -26.76 8.73 11.11
C ALA A 95 -27.65 9.90 10.70
N ASP A 96 -27.53 10.41 9.48
CA ASP A 96 -28.36 11.51 8.94
C ASP A 96 -29.85 11.14 8.91
N ARG A 97 -30.18 9.85 8.86
CA ARG A 97 -31.55 9.31 8.94
C ARG A 97 -31.88 8.66 10.28
N SER A 98 -31.06 8.84 11.31
CA SER A 98 -31.20 8.22 12.64
C SER A 98 -31.35 6.69 12.61
N ALA A 99 -30.69 6.01 11.67
CA ALA A 99 -30.70 4.56 11.53
C ALA A 99 -29.51 3.90 12.22
N SER A 100 -29.67 2.61 12.56
CA SER A 100 -28.62 1.84 13.24
C SER A 100 -27.40 1.57 12.34
N PRO A 101 -26.16 1.62 12.88
CA PRO A 101 -24.93 1.40 12.13
C PRO A 101 -24.86 0.05 11.38
N VAL A 102 -24.08 0.00 10.30
CA VAL A 102 -23.82 -1.24 9.56
C VAL A 102 -23.09 -2.28 10.41
N GLY A 103 -23.27 -3.57 10.08
CA GLY A 103 -22.59 -4.65 10.79
C GLY A 103 -21.15 -4.87 10.31
N LYS A 104 -20.32 -5.53 11.13
CA LYS A 104 -18.87 -5.77 10.89
C LYS A 104 -18.49 -6.32 9.51
N ARG A 105 -19.37 -7.09 8.86
CA ARG A 105 -19.12 -7.70 7.54
C ARG A 105 -19.69 -6.88 6.37
N TRP A 106 -20.35 -5.76 6.65
CA TRP A 106 -21.06 -4.98 5.64
C TRP A 106 -20.11 -4.40 4.60
N ALA A 107 -19.00 -3.76 5.00
CA ALA A 107 -18.06 -3.14 4.08
C ALA A 107 -17.42 -4.17 3.11
N SER A 108 -17.01 -5.33 3.62
CA SER A 108 -16.48 -6.41 2.77
C SER A 108 -17.53 -6.96 1.80
N ASN A 109 -18.79 -7.07 2.24
CA ASN A 109 -19.89 -7.49 1.38
C ASN A 109 -20.26 -6.43 0.34
N PHE A 110 -20.19 -5.15 0.69
CA PHE A 110 -20.43 -4.03 -0.20
C PHE A 110 -19.42 -4.03 -1.35
N VAL A 111 -18.12 -4.10 -1.05
CA VAL A 111 -17.07 -4.19 -2.08
C VAL A 111 -17.23 -5.42 -2.96
N ARG A 112 -17.69 -6.56 -2.41
CA ARG A 112 -17.95 -7.77 -3.20
C ARG A 112 -19.17 -7.65 -4.13
N ARG A 113 -20.15 -6.80 -3.81
CA ARG A 113 -21.36 -6.61 -4.63
C ARG A 113 -21.10 -5.68 -5.82
N HIS A 114 -20.23 -4.69 -5.65
CA HIS A 114 -19.92 -3.66 -6.65
C HIS A 114 -18.67 -4.06 -7.43
N LYS A 115 -18.86 -4.49 -8.69
CA LYS A 115 -17.78 -5.00 -9.55
C LYS A 115 -16.74 -3.93 -9.88
N GLU A 116 -17.10 -2.66 -9.74
CA GLU A 116 -16.27 -1.48 -9.96
C GLU A 116 -15.17 -1.35 -8.89
N LEU A 117 -15.38 -1.94 -7.71
CA LEU A 117 -14.49 -1.84 -6.56
C LEU A 117 -13.71 -3.13 -6.31
N LYS A 118 -12.47 -2.99 -5.83
CA LYS A 118 -11.65 -4.14 -5.43
C LYS A 118 -10.78 -3.81 -4.23
N THR A 119 -10.69 -4.73 -3.28
CA THR A 119 -9.75 -4.61 -2.16
C THR A 119 -8.35 -5.02 -2.63
N ARG A 120 -7.34 -4.19 -2.35
CA ARG A 120 -5.94 -4.46 -2.69
C ARG A 120 -5.03 -4.17 -1.50
N PHE A 121 -3.93 -4.90 -1.39
CA PHE A 121 -2.88 -4.59 -0.42
C PHE A 121 -2.12 -3.34 -0.86
N PHE A 122 -1.81 -2.44 0.08
CA PHE A 122 -0.93 -1.30 -0.18
C PHE A 122 0.49 -1.55 0.37
N ARG A 123 1.51 -1.11 -0.37
CA ARG A 123 2.89 -0.91 0.10
C ARG A 123 3.30 0.52 -0.24
N LYS A 124 4.00 1.22 0.66
CA LYS A 124 4.70 2.48 0.32
C LYS A 124 5.64 2.17 -0.86
N TYR A 125 5.39 2.79 -2.01
CA TYR A 125 6.14 2.55 -3.24
C TYR A 125 6.62 3.91 -3.74
N ASP A 126 7.91 4.17 -3.86
CA ASP A 126 8.36 5.48 -4.33
C ASP A 126 7.99 5.68 -5.81
N TYR A 127 7.33 6.81 -6.12
CA TYR A 127 6.80 7.09 -7.46
C TYR A 127 7.91 7.51 -8.44
N ARG A 128 9.08 7.93 -7.92
CA ARG A 128 10.24 8.32 -8.74
C ARG A 128 10.94 7.12 -9.40
N ARG A 129 10.95 5.95 -8.75
CA ARG A 129 11.59 4.73 -9.31
C ARG A 129 10.89 4.13 -10.53
N ALA A 130 9.62 4.48 -10.78
CA ALA A 130 8.84 3.90 -11.90
C ALA A 130 9.03 4.61 -13.25
N LYS A 131 9.71 5.78 -13.28
CA LYS A 131 9.91 6.56 -14.52
C LYS A 131 11.34 6.47 -15.08
N CYS A 132 12.31 5.94 -14.34
CA CYS A 132 13.74 5.99 -14.66
C CYS A 132 14.37 4.58 -14.80
N GLU A 133 13.73 3.67 -15.51
CA GLU A 133 14.32 2.35 -15.85
C GLU A 133 14.71 2.33 -17.34
N ASP A 134 15.65 3.17 -17.76
CA ASP A 134 16.29 3.00 -19.08
C ASP A 134 17.15 1.72 -19.05
N PRO A 135 16.80 0.66 -19.82
CA PRO A 135 17.57 -0.57 -19.84
C PRO A 135 19.03 -0.37 -20.29
N THR A 136 19.33 0.71 -20.99
CA THR A 136 20.70 1.05 -21.43
C THR A 136 21.50 1.63 -20.27
N ALA A 137 20.95 2.58 -19.52
CA ALA A 137 21.54 3.09 -18.29
C ALA A 137 21.81 1.97 -17.27
N ILE A 138 20.84 1.07 -17.06
CA ILE A 138 20.99 -0.09 -16.17
C ILE A 138 22.14 -0.99 -16.62
N ARG A 139 22.19 -1.36 -17.91
CA ARG A 139 23.28 -2.20 -18.45
C ARG A 139 24.65 -1.53 -18.33
N ASN A 140 24.74 -0.23 -18.59
CA ASN A 140 25.99 0.51 -18.45
C ASN A 140 26.45 0.58 -17.00
N TRP A 141 25.53 0.72 -16.05
CA TRP A 141 25.83 0.68 -14.63
C TRP A 141 26.39 -0.69 -14.19
N PHE A 142 25.76 -1.80 -14.60
CA PHE A 142 26.29 -3.13 -14.29
C PHE A 142 27.68 -3.37 -14.92
N ARG A 143 27.92 -2.89 -16.14
CA ARG A 143 29.27 -2.92 -16.75
C ARG A 143 30.29 -2.11 -15.96
N LEU A 144 29.89 -0.96 -15.40
CA LEU A 144 30.75 -0.15 -14.54
C LEU A 144 31.11 -0.89 -13.26
N VAL A 145 30.13 -1.57 -12.63
CA VAL A 145 30.36 -2.41 -11.46
C VAL A 145 31.34 -3.54 -11.78
N GLU A 146 31.10 -4.31 -12.84
CA GLU A 146 31.98 -5.41 -13.27
C GLU A 146 33.41 -4.93 -13.57
N SER A 147 33.55 -3.83 -14.31
CA SER A 147 34.87 -3.26 -14.64
C SER A 147 35.62 -2.74 -13.41
N THR A 148 34.91 -2.19 -12.43
CA THR A 148 35.49 -1.72 -11.16
C THR A 148 35.97 -2.90 -10.32
N ILE A 149 35.15 -3.95 -10.20
CA ILE A 149 35.51 -5.20 -9.50
C ILE A 149 36.78 -5.79 -10.12
N ALA A 150 36.83 -5.90 -11.45
CA ALA A 150 38.00 -6.43 -12.16
C ALA A 150 39.24 -5.55 -11.99
N LYS A 151 39.11 -4.23 -12.10
CA LYS A 151 40.22 -3.26 -12.00
C LYS A 151 40.91 -3.29 -10.64
N TYR A 152 40.14 -3.41 -9.56
CA TYR A 152 40.65 -3.36 -8.19
C TYR A 152 40.78 -4.73 -7.52
N GLY A 153 40.40 -5.81 -8.21
CA GLY A 153 40.48 -7.18 -7.69
C GLY A 153 39.58 -7.43 -6.47
N ILE A 154 38.37 -6.87 -6.49
CA ILE A 154 37.45 -6.87 -5.34
C ILE A 154 36.76 -8.25 -5.23
N ARG A 155 36.77 -8.84 -4.03
CA ARG A 155 36.11 -10.12 -3.75
C ARG A 155 34.64 -9.90 -3.35
N SER A 156 33.81 -10.94 -3.49
CA SER A 156 32.39 -10.91 -3.10
C SER A 156 32.16 -10.48 -1.65
N ASP A 157 32.98 -10.94 -0.72
CA ASP A 157 32.91 -10.57 0.69
C ASP A 157 33.29 -9.11 0.98
N GLU A 158 33.88 -8.41 0.00
CA GLU A 158 34.29 -7.00 0.09
C GLU A 158 33.36 -6.05 -0.69
N ILE A 159 32.26 -6.55 -1.23
CA ILE A 159 31.23 -5.76 -1.94
C ILE A 159 30.06 -5.56 -0.99
N TYR A 160 29.81 -4.33 -0.57
CA TYR A 160 28.75 -3.96 0.36
C TYR A 160 27.74 -3.00 -0.27
N ASN A 161 26.49 -3.11 0.13
CA ASN A 161 25.50 -2.07 -0.12
C ASN A 161 25.40 -1.11 1.09
N PHE A 162 25.00 0.13 0.82
CA PHE A 162 24.51 1.08 1.80
C PHE A 162 22.99 1.18 1.63
N ASP A 163 22.23 1.02 2.71
CA ASP A 163 20.78 1.22 2.68
C ASP A 163 20.29 1.83 4.00
N GLU A 164 19.34 2.74 3.90
CA GLU A 164 18.71 3.41 5.03
C GLU A 164 17.25 3.00 5.16
N THR A 165 16.84 2.65 6.38
CA THR A 165 15.44 2.39 6.69
C THR A 165 14.96 3.25 7.84
N GLY A 166 13.94 4.06 7.57
CA GLY A 166 13.24 4.84 8.59
C GLY A 166 12.14 4.03 9.27
N PHE A 167 12.26 3.84 10.58
CA PHE A 167 11.22 3.32 11.43
C PHE A 167 10.46 4.47 12.08
N LEU A 168 9.13 4.49 11.91
CA LEU A 168 8.28 5.42 12.63
C LEU A 168 7.90 4.80 13.97
N MET A 169 8.23 5.48 15.06
CA MET A 169 7.80 5.06 16.39
C MET A 169 6.28 5.22 16.51
N GLY A 170 5.58 4.14 16.87
CA GLY A 170 4.12 4.15 17.10
C GLY A 170 3.23 3.67 15.93
N MET A 171 3.75 3.11 14.83
CA MET A 171 2.93 2.54 13.76
C MET A 171 2.77 1.01 13.82
N ILE A 172 1.51 0.54 13.74
CA ILE A 172 1.12 -0.85 13.42
C ILE A 172 1.12 -1.06 11.89
N ALA A 173 1.54 -2.25 11.47
CA ALA A 173 1.84 -2.72 10.11
C ALA A 173 0.77 -2.53 9.01
N SER A 174 1.12 -2.99 7.80
CA SER A 174 0.36 -2.93 6.54
C SER A 174 -1.15 -3.22 6.69
N GLY A 175 -1.99 -2.33 6.16
CA GLY A 175 -3.45 -2.49 6.16
C GLY A 175 -4.04 -2.65 4.76
N MET A 176 -5.15 -3.39 4.64
CA MET A 176 -5.93 -3.52 3.41
C MET A 176 -6.73 -2.25 3.10
N VAL A 177 -6.73 -1.84 1.82
CA VAL A 177 -7.43 -0.64 1.29
C VAL A 177 -8.31 -1.02 0.10
N VAL A 178 -9.33 -0.22 -0.20
CA VAL A 178 -10.29 -0.42 -1.31
C VAL A 178 -9.99 0.59 -2.42
N THR A 179 -9.90 0.13 -3.67
CA THR A 179 -9.63 0.97 -4.87
C THR A 179 -10.61 0.68 -6.01
N GLY A 180 -10.60 1.53 -7.04
CA GLY A 180 -11.23 1.22 -8.32
C GLY A 180 -10.56 0.04 -9.03
N THR A 181 -11.32 -0.67 -9.86
CA THR A 181 -10.86 -1.87 -10.58
C THR A 181 -9.83 -1.57 -11.66
N ASP A 182 -9.97 -0.44 -12.35
CA ASP A 182 -9.13 -0.03 -13.48
C ASP A 182 -7.75 0.49 -13.07
N ARG A 183 -7.53 0.74 -11.78
CA ARG A 183 -6.25 1.22 -11.26
C ARG A 183 -5.16 0.16 -11.44
N ARG A 184 -4.10 0.47 -12.18
CA ARG A 184 -2.85 -0.32 -12.21
C ARG A 184 -1.96 0.13 -11.04
N GLY A 185 -1.56 -0.80 -10.18
CA GLY A 185 -0.71 -0.53 -9.00
C GLY A 185 -1.44 -0.48 -7.64
N ARG A 186 -0.69 -0.20 -6.56
CA ARG A 186 -1.15 -0.17 -5.16
C ARG A 186 -1.22 1.28 -4.62
N PRO A 187 -2.21 1.67 -3.79
CA PRO A 187 -2.57 3.09 -3.60
C PRO A 187 -2.07 3.73 -2.26
N LYS A 188 -1.58 4.99 -2.25
CA LYS A 188 -0.85 5.62 -1.10
C LYS A 188 -1.76 6.34 -0.07
N SER A 189 -1.35 6.43 1.20
CA SER A 189 -2.07 7.16 2.26
C SER A 189 -1.11 7.99 3.12
N VAL A 190 -1.48 9.24 3.42
CA VAL A 190 -0.74 10.17 4.29
C VAL A 190 -1.38 10.21 5.68
N GLN A 191 -0.56 10.30 6.74
CA GLN A 191 -1.01 10.37 8.15
C GLN A 191 -0.53 11.65 8.87
N PRO A 192 -1.35 12.20 9.80
CA PRO A 192 -0.92 13.05 10.91
C PRO A 192 -0.69 12.17 12.17
N GLY A 193 0.20 12.39 13.13
CA GLY A 193 1.13 13.47 13.45
C GLY A 193 1.70 13.20 14.85
N ASN A 194 2.50 12.14 15.01
CA ASN A 194 3.65 12.13 15.92
C ASN A 194 4.76 11.34 15.22
N ARG A 195 5.90 11.99 14.95
CA ARG A 195 6.85 11.62 13.90
C ARG A 195 8.25 11.47 14.45
N GLU A 196 8.41 10.74 15.55
CA GLU A 196 9.76 10.33 15.95
C GLU A 196 10.21 9.23 15.00
N TRP A 197 11.15 9.60 14.13
CA TRP A 197 11.81 8.70 13.20
C TRP A 197 13.08 8.18 13.86
N ILE A 198 13.25 6.86 13.80
CA ILE A 198 14.54 6.22 13.99
C ILE A 198 15.01 5.79 12.62
N THR A 199 16.13 6.33 12.17
CA THR A 199 16.77 5.92 10.92
C THR A 199 17.81 4.86 11.27
N VAL A 200 17.74 3.70 10.61
CA VAL A 200 18.76 2.65 10.76
C VAL A 200 19.48 2.53 9.43
N ILE A 201 20.80 2.72 9.48
CA ILE A 201 21.69 2.49 8.35
C ILE A 201 22.34 1.12 8.53
N GLN A 202 22.24 0.31 7.48
CA GLN A 202 22.73 -1.07 7.48
C GLN A 202 23.49 -1.36 6.19
N ALA A 203 24.59 -2.12 6.31
CA ALA A 203 25.30 -2.67 5.16
C ALA A 203 25.38 -4.19 5.24
N ILE A 204 25.26 -4.83 4.08
CA ILE A 204 25.35 -6.29 3.91
C ILE A 204 26.29 -6.54 2.73
N ASN A 205 27.23 -7.49 2.86
CA ASN A 205 28.07 -7.87 1.73
C ASN A 205 27.36 -8.79 0.74
N ALA A 206 27.96 -9.02 -0.44
CA ALA A 206 27.41 -9.90 -1.46
C ALA A 206 27.31 -11.38 -1.01
N GLU A 207 27.96 -11.76 0.10
CA GLU A 207 27.85 -13.09 0.73
C GLU A 207 26.76 -13.15 1.81
N GLY A 208 26.06 -12.04 2.07
CA GLY A 208 24.95 -11.96 3.03
C GLY A 208 25.36 -11.65 4.48
N GLN A 209 26.62 -11.29 4.73
CA GLN A 209 27.10 -10.90 6.06
C GLN A 209 26.77 -9.43 6.34
N ALA A 210 26.02 -9.20 7.41
CA ALA A 210 25.60 -7.89 7.87
C ALA A 210 26.62 -7.29 8.86
N ILE A 211 26.93 -6.00 8.71
CA ILE A 211 27.67 -5.26 9.75
C ILE A 211 26.74 -4.91 10.93
N PRO A 212 27.25 -4.56 12.12
CA PRO A 212 26.42 -3.99 13.17
C PRO A 212 25.70 -2.71 12.69
N PRO A 213 24.39 -2.55 12.97
CA PRO A 213 23.61 -1.40 12.51
C PRO A 213 24.10 -0.09 13.15
N PHE A 214 23.85 0.99 12.42
CA PHE A 214 24.04 2.35 12.88
C PHE A 214 22.67 3.01 13.00
N ILE A 215 22.28 3.33 14.23
CA ILE A 215 20.94 3.80 14.57
C ILE A 215 21.01 5.30 14.85
N ILE A 216 20.17 6.08 14.17
CA ILE A 216 20.06 7.52 14.33
C ILE A 216 18.69 7.83 14.89
N GLY A 217 18.65 8.33 16.13
CA GLY A 217 17.42 8.83 16.75
C GLY A 217 17.28 10.34 16.56
N ALA A 218 16.05 10.83 16.38
CA ALA A 218 15.78 12.26 16.48
C ALA A 218 16.01 12.76 17.91
N GLY A 219 16.91 13.74 18.09
CA GLY A 219 17.23 14.32 19.39
C GLY A 219 18.59 15.04 19.42
N GLN A 220 18.83 15.85 20.44
CA GLN A 220 20.11 16.54 20.66
C GLN A 220 21.05 15.81 21.63
N TYR A 221 20.53 14.87 22.43
CA TYR A 221 21.28 14.21 23.48
C TYR A 221 21.01 12.71 23.51
N HIS A 222 22.08 11.95 23.76
CA HIS A 222 21.98 10.54 24.10
C HIS A 222 21.31 10.37 25.47
N LEU A 223 20.24 9.57 25.54
CA LEU A 223 19.67 9.18 26.82
C LEU A 223 20.47 7.99 27.39
N ALA A 224 20.96 8.12 28.62
CA ALA A 224 21.76 7.07 29.28
C ALA A 224 21.04 5.71 29.33
N ASN A 225 19.71 5.72 29.41
CA ASN A 225 18.88 4.52 29.42
C ASN A 225 18.99 3.69 28.12
N TRP A 226 19.33 4.31 26.99
CA TRP A 226 19.53 3.59 25.73
C TRP A 226 20.71 2.61 25.78
N TYR A 227 21.68 2.83 26.68
CA TYR A 227 22.85 1.98 26.83
C TYR A 227 22.81 1.12 28.10
N ARG A 228 22.11 1.58 29.14
CA ARG A 228 22.04 0.90 30.44
C ARG A 228 20.87 -0.06 30.58
N GLU A 229 19.75 0.23 29.92
CA GLU A 229 18.50 -0.52 30.06
C GLU A 229 18.10 -1.25 28.77
N SER A 230 18.87 -1.11 27.69
CA SER A 230 18.62 -1.82 26.44
C SER A 230 19.40 -3.14 26.38
N ASN A 231 18.81 -4.14 25.72
CA ASN A 231 19.48 -5.40 25.39
C ASN A 231 20.27 -5.30 24.07
N LEU A 232 20.72 -4.10 23.69
CA LEU A 232 21.40 -3.89 22.42
C LEU A 232 22.87 -4.35 22.50
N PRO A 233 23.38 -5.05 21.47
CA PRO A 233 24.79 -5.42 21.43
C PRO A 233 25.70 -4.19 21.44
N GLY A 234 26.80 -4.24 22.22
CA GLY A 234 27.70 -3.09 22.40
C GLY A 234 28.52 -2.68 21.16
N ASN A 235 28.42 -3.42 20.07
CA ASN A 235 29.01 -3.06 18.77
C ASN A 235 28.03 -2.30 17.85
N TRP A 236 26.80 -2.06 18.30
CA TRP A 236 25.85 -1.19 17.60
C TRP A 236 26.17 0.26 17.93
N VAL A 237 26.06 1.14 16.93
CA VAL A 237 26.23 2.57 17.15
C VAL A 237 24.85 3.21 17.24
N ILE A 238 24.66 4.04 18.25
CA ILE A 238 23.51 4.92 18.38
C ILE A 238 24.07 6.33 18.25
N ALA A 239 23.56 7.10 17.28
CA ALA A 239 23.83 8.50 17.01
C ALA A 239 22.52 9.30 17.17
N THR A 240 22.64 10.62 17.33
CA THR A 240 21.48 11.51 17.40
C THR A 240 21.63 12.64 16.40
N SER A 241 20.56 12.97 15.68
CA SER A 241 20.51 14.18 14.86
C SER A 241 19.25 14.99 15.20
N GLU A 242 19.31 16.32 15.08
CA GLU A 242 18.20 17.20 15.45
C GLU A 242 16.89 16.84 14.70
N ASN A 243 17.03 16.27 13.51
CA ASN A 243 15.92 16.03 12.58
C ASN A 243 15.62 14.54 12.40
N GLY A 244 16.47 13.63 12.92
CA GLY A 244 16.40 12.18 12.66
C GLY A 244 16.83 11.76 11.24
N TRP A 245 17.40 12.68 10.46
CA TRP A 245 17.92 12.45 9.11
C TRP A 245 19.45 12.36 9.12
N THR A 246 20.00 11.67 8.13
CA THR A 246 21.43 11.64 7.84
C THR A 246 21.87 12.96 7.23
N ASP A 247 22.88 13.59 7.83
CA ASP A 247 23.63 14.72 7.25
C ASP A 247 25.05 14.28 6.86
N ASN A 248 25.84 15.21 6.33
CA ASN A 248 27.20 14.91 5.86
C ASN A 248 28.13 14.43 7.01
N GLU A 249 27.90 14.90 8.24
CA GLU A 249 28.69 14.51 9.42
C GLU A 249 28.33 13.08 9.84
N THR A 250 27.04 12.80 9.97
CA THR A 250 26.52 11.47 10.32
C THR A 250 26.88 10.43 9.26
N GLY A 251 26.88 10.82 7.98
CA GLY A 251 27.34 9.96 6.87
C GLY A 251 28.83 9.60 6.99
N LEU A 252 29.69 10.53 7.41
CA LEU A 252 31.11 10.26 7.64
C LEU A 252 31.34 9.43 8.91
N GLU A 253 30.58 9.64 9.97
CA GLU A 253 30.62 8.80 11.17
C GLU A 253 30.21 7.36 10.87
N TRP A 254 29.14 7.19 10.09
CA TRP A 254 28.75 5.88 9.59
C TRP A 254 29.87 5.23 8.77
N LEU A 255 30.54 5.99 7.87
CA LEU A 255 31.63 5.46 7.06
C LEU A 255 32.82 4.99 7.90
N LYS A 256 33.14 5.71 8.99
CA LYS A 256 34.16 5.29 9.96
C LYS A 256 33.74 4.01 10.69
N HIS A 257 32.48 3.88 11.05
CA HIS A 257 31.92 2.65 11.65
C HIS A 257 31.97 1.47 10.68
N PHE A 258 31.59 1.69 9.42
CA PHE A 258 31.71 0.73 8.33
C PHE A 258 33.16 0.26 8.16
N ASP A 259 34.11 1.21 8.11
CA ASP A 259 35.53 0.89 7.99
C ASP A 259 36.01 0.08 9.19
N TRP A 260 35.68 0.49 10.42
CA TRP A 260 36.04 -0.26 11.63
C TRP A 260 35.47 -1.69 11.64
N CYS A 261 34.23 -1.88 11.19
CA CYS A 261 33.58 -3.18 11.14
C CYS A 261 34.20 -4.12 10.09
N THR A 262 34.61 -3.57 8.95
CA THR A 262 35.10 -4.35 7.80
C THR A 262 36.63 -4.52 7.80
N THR A 263 37.37 -3.66 8.50
CA THR A 263 38.85 -3.70 8.56
C THR A 263 39.39 -4.87 9.39
N LYS A 264 38.59 -5.47 10.28
CA LYS A 264 39.02 -6.60 11.13
C LYS A 264 39.45 -7.84 10.33
N GLY A 265 39.09 -7.96 9.05
CA GLY A 265 39.53 -9.04 8.15
C GLY A 265 40.45 -8.62 6.99
N SER A 266 40.55 -7.32 6.66
CA SER A 266 41.00 -6.86 5.32
C SER A 266 41.85 -5.59 5.32
N LYS A 267 42.94 -5.56 6.10
CA LYS A 267 43.85 -4.39 6.18
C LYS A 267 44.53 -3.96 4.87
N ASN A 268 44.35 -4.67 3.74
CA ASN A 268 45.06 -4.31 2.50
C ASN A 268 44.26 -4.50 1.19
N ARG A 269 42.94 -4.67 1.25
CA ARG A 269 42.11 -4.93 0.06
C ARG A 269 41.17 -3.77 -0.23
N TYR A 270 40.85 -3.59 -1.51
CA TYR A 270 39.84 -2.63 -1.93
C TYR A 270 38.45 -3.17 -1.58
N ARG A 271 37.61 -2.29 -1.02
CA ARG A 271 36.19 -2.56 -0.73
C ARG A 271 35.33 -1.77 -1.67
N LEU A 272 34.27 -2.38 -2.20
CA LEU A 272 33.28 -1.70 -3.00
C LEU A 272 32.07 -1.37 -2.13
N LEU A 273 31.72 -0.10 -2.04
CA LEU A 273 30.51 0.37 -1.37
C LEU A 273 29.53 0.92 -2.42
N ILE A 274 28.37 0.29 -2.53
CA ILE A 274 27.30 0.71 -3.43
C ILE A 274 26.32 1.60 -2.66
N LEU A 275 26.19 2.85 -3.09
CA LEU A 275 25.35 3.87 -2.47
C LEU A 275 24.05 4.05 -3.27
N ASP A 276 22.96 4.40 -2.59
CA ASP A 276 21.82 4.97 -3.28
C ASP A 276 22.12 6.44 -3.64
N GLY A 277 21.50 6.96 -4.70
CA GLY A 277 21.80 8.29 -5.24
C GLY A 277 21.34 9.47 -4.36
N HIS A 278 21.30 9.31 -3.04
CA HIS A 278 20.91 10.37 -2.12
C HIS A 278 22.05 11.39 -1.92
N GLU A 279 21.69 12.68 -1.92
CA GLU A 279 22.63 13.82 -2.03
C GLU A 279 23.58 13.96 -0.82
N SER A 280 23.28 13.30 0.30
CA SER A 280 24.05 13.30 1.56
C SER A 280 25.35 12.48 1.54
N HIS A 281 25.67 11.77 0.45
CA HIS A 281 26.83 10.86 0.38
C HIS A 281 28.00 11.38 -0.47
N HIS A 282 28.00 12.67 -0.80
CA HIS A 282 28.98 13.27 -1.71
C HIS A 282 29.80 14.41 -1.10
N SER A 283 29.98 14.41 0.24
CA SER A 283 30.87 15.39 0.87
C SER A 283 32.34 15.12 0.50
N VAL A 284 33.14 16.18 0.42
CA VAL A 284 34.58 16.07 0.09
C VAL A 284 35.31 15.21 1.12
N ASP A 285 34.94 15.33 2.40
CA ASP A 285 35.58 14.57 3.48
C ASP A 285 35.21 13.08 3.43
N PHE A 286 33.98 12.75 3.02
CA PHE A 286 33.56 11.36 2.77
C PHE A 286 34.43 10.72 1.68
N GLU A 287 34.57 11.39 0.54
CA GLU A 287 35.40 10.91 -0.59
C GLU A 287 36.89 10.81 -0.22
N ARG A 288 37.43 11.78 0.52
CA ARG A 288 38.81 11.73 1.01
C ARG A 288 39.04 10.55 1.95
N TYR A 289 38.10 10.28 2.85
CA TYR A 289 38.18 9.14 3.75
C TYR A 289 38.09 7.82 2.99
N CYS A 290 37.17 7.70 2.02
CA CYS A 290 37.08 6.53 1.15
C CYS A 290 38.41 6.24 0.43
N LYS A 291 38.99 7.27 -0.18
CA LYS A 291 40.27 7.15 -0.89
C LYS A 291 41.42 6.74 0.04
N ALA A 292 41.50 7.32 1.23
CA ALA A 292 42.54 7.01 2.20
C ALA A 292 42.46 5.54 2.69
N ASN A 293 41.25 4.98 2.77
CA ASN A 293 41.00 3.64 3.33
C ASN A 293 40.69 2.57 2.28
N LYS A 294 41.00 2.83 0.99
CA LYS A 294 40.78 1.90 -0.14
C LYS A 294 39.32 1.47 -0.30
N ILE A 295 38.38 2.37 0.00
CA ILE A 295 36.95 2.18 -0.23
C ILE A 295 36.63 2.85 -1.57
N ILE A 296 36.10 2.07 -2.52
CA ILE A 296 35.61 2.55 -3.80
C ILE A 296 34.09 2.69 -3.69
N THR A 297 33.56 3.86 -4.04
CA THR A 297 32.12 4.14 -4.02
C THR A 297 31.56 4.08 -5.44
N LEU A 298 30.40 3.44 -5.60
CA LEU A 298 29.60 3.53 -6.82
C LEU A 298 28.17 3.90 -6.43
N SER A 299 27.60 4.90 -7.11
CA SER A 299 26.23 5.34 -6.86
C SER A 299 25.26 4.75 -7.89
N ILE A 300 24.06 4.41 -7.43
CA ILE A 300 22.94 4.02 -8.29
C ILE A 300 22.17 5.29 -8.68
N SER A 301 22.64 5.96 -9.73
CA SER A 301 21.95 7.11 -10.33
C SER A 301 21.34 6.70 -11.67
N PHE A 302 20.03 6.42 -11.67
CA PHE A 302 19.25 6.34 -12.90
C PHE A 302 18.52 7.67 -13.07
N ASN A 303 19.02 8.52 -13.96
CA ASN A 303 18.37 9.79 -14.33
C ASN A 303 16.98 9.56 -14.92
#